data_AF-A0A7V9AH52-F1
#
_entry.id   AF-A0A7V9AH52-F1
#
_cell.length_a   1.000
_cell.length_b   1.000
_cell.length_c   1.000
_cell.angle_alpha   90.00
_cell.angle_beta   90.00
_cell.angle_gamma   90.00
#
_symmetry.space_group_name_H-M   'P 1'
#
loop_
_entity.id
_entity.type
_entity.pdbx_description
1 polymer ?
#
loop_
_entity_poly.entity_id
_entity_poly.type
_entity_poly.pdbx_seq_one_letter_code
_entity_poly.pdbx_strand_id
1 'polypeptide(L)' 'MLIQKALQEGPFNLRDLADEMGGSYGTLREWSRGARTPRDENVRQIADAFERRAQRLLTLAKRLRGTVELERAAGEE' A
#
# COMPACT_ATOMS: atom_id res chain seq x y z
N MET A 1 -16.68 1.98 9.35
CA MET A 1 -16.77 1.06 8.18
C MET A 1 -15.37 0.52 7.87
N LEU A 2 -15.23 -0.72 7.37
CA LEU A 2 -13.91 -1.34 7.12
C LEU A 2 -13.02 -0.47 6.21
N ILE A 3 -13.60 0.13 5.17
CA ILE A 3 -12.84 0.99 4.23
C ILE A 3 -12.28 2.25 4.90
N GLN A 4 -13.02 2.87 5.82
CA GLN A 4 -12.57 4.05 6.56
C GLN A 4 -11.37 3.68 7.43
N LYS A 5 -11.50 2.58 8.19
CA LYS A 5 -10.42 2.08 9.05
C LYS A 5 -9.17 1.77 8.23
N ALA A 6 -9.35 1.09 7.10
CA ALA A 6 -8.25 0.77 6.18
C ALA A 6 -7.56 2.02 5.61
N LEU A 7 -8.32 3.06 5.25
CA LEU A 7 -7.78 4.33 4.74
C LEU A 7 -7.17 5.22 5.84
N GLN A 8 -7.52 5.01 7.11
CA GLN A 8 -7.02 5.80 8.24
C GLN A 8 -5.79 5.17 8.91
N GLU A 9 -5.78 3.84 9.06
CA GLU A 9 -4.74 3.11 9.77
C GLU A 9 -3.61 2.61 8.85
N GLY A 10 -3.82 2.72 7.54
CA GLY A 10 -2.84 2.27 6.56
C GLY A 10 -1.53 3.07 6.65
N PRO A 11 -0.35 2.41 6.59
CA PRO A 11 0.95 3.07 6.62
C PRO A 11 1.29 3.68 5.24
N PHE A 12 0.43 4.57 4.75
CA PHE A 12 0.59 5.21 3.45
C PHE A 12 -0.02 6.61 3.42
N ASN A 13 0.43 7.41 2.45
CA ASN A 13 -0.19 8.68 2.13
C ASN A 13 -1.42 8.45 1.22
N LEU A 14 -2.55 9.09 1.56
CA LEU A 14 -3.75 9.08 0.73
C LEU A 14 -3.54 9.74 -0.63
N ARG A 15 -2.60 10.70 -0.76
CA ARG A 15 -2.26 11.30 -2.04
C ARG A 15 -1.66 10.27 -2.99
N ASP A 16 -0.64 9.54 -2.54
CA ASP A 16 0.01 8.52 -3.35
C ASP A 16 -0.96 7.39 -3.73
N LEU A 17 -1.90 7.07 -2.84
CA LEU A 17 -2.97 6.12 -3.15
C LEU A 17 -3.93 6.65 -4.22
N ALA A 18 -4.28 7.94 -4.17
CA ALA A 18 -5.11 8.56 -5.20
C ALA A 18 -4.42 8.50 -6.57
N ASP A 19 -3.13 8.86 -6.61
CA ASP A 19 -2.34 8.84 -7.84
C ASP A 19 -2.22 7.42 -8.42
N GLU A 20 -2.01 6.40 -7.56
CA GLU A 20 -1.95 4.98 -7.98
C GLU A 20 -3.29 4.46 -8.54
N MET A 21 -4.42 5.02 -8.11
CA MET A 21 -5.75 4.64 -8.59
C MET A 21 -6.28 5.56 -9.70
N GLY A 22 -5.54 6.59 -10.10
CA GLY A 22 -6.01 7.61 -11.06
C GLY A 22 -7.18 8.46 -10.52
N GLY A 23 -7.35 8.51 -9.20
CA GLY A 23 -8.41 9.25 -8.52
C GLY A 23 -7.92 10.58 -7.94
N SER A 24 -8.81 11.27 -7.22
CA SER A 24 -8.46 12.51 -6.51
C SER A 24 -8.24 12.25 -5.01
N TYR A 25 -7.26 12.95 -4.43
CA TYR A 25 -7.04 12.95 -2.98
C TYR A 25 -8.30 13.36 -2.21
N GLY A 26 -9.06 14.34 -2.73
CA GLY A 26 -10.30 14.81 -2.11
C GLY A 26 -11.32 13.68 -1.95
N THR A 27 -11.49 12.87 -2.99
CA THR A 27 -12.39 11.71 -2.98
C THR A 27 -11.99 10.69 -1.90
N LEU A 28 -10.70 10.32 -1.82
CA LEU A 28 -10.24 9.39 -0.78
C LEU A 28 -10.37 9.96 0.63
N ARG A 29 -10.17 11.27 0.79
CA ARG A 29 -10.33 11.95 2.07
C ARG A 29 -11.79 11.95 2.52
N GLU A 30 -12.74 12.16 1.61
CA GLU A 30 -14.17 12.04 1.92
C GLU A 30 -14.55 10.62 2.35
N TRP A 31 -14.05 9.60 1.65
CA TRP A 31 -14.28 8.20 2.02
C TRP A 31 -13.65 7.83 3.36
N SER A 32 -12.42 8.28 3.61
CA SER A 32 -11.70 8.09 4.88
C SER A 32 -12.46 8.68 6.07
N ARG A 33 -13.12 9.83 5.87
CA ARG A 33 -13.93 10.49 6.91
C ARG A 33 -15.36 9.96 7.01
N GLY A 34 -15.78 9.11 6.09
CA GLY A 34 -17.16 8.65 6.00
C GLY A 34 -18.16 9.69 5.52
N ALA A 35 -17.69 10.79 4.92
CA ALA A 35 -18.56 11.79 4.31
C ALA A 35 -19.26 11.24 3.05
N ARG A 36 -18.66 10.24 2.41
CA ARG A 36 -19.23 9.54 1.25
C ARG A 36 -18.87 8.07 1.28
N THR A 37 -19.77 7.22 0.79
CA THR A 37 -19.52 5.78 0.63
C THR A 37 -18.95 5.49 -0.77
N PRO A 38 -17.79 4.82 -0.89
CA PRO A 38 -17.27 4.38 -2.17
C PRO A 38 -18.17 3.32 -2.80
N ARG A 39 -18.24 3.28 -4.14
CA ARG A 39 -18.83 2.16 -4.87
C ARG A 39 -17.93 0.93 -4.78
N ASP A 40 -18.51 -0.25 -4.97
CA ASP A 40 -17.80 -1.54 -4.93
C ASP A 40 -16.55 -1.59 -5.83
N GLU A 41 -16.62 -1.00 -7.02
CA GLU A 41 -15.48 -0.90 -7.93
C GLU A 41 -14.29 -0.15 -7.30
N ASN A 42 -14.56 0.95 -6.58
CA ASN A 42 -13.50 1.70 -5.90
C ASN A 42 -12.93 0.90 -4.73
N VAL A 43 -13.77 0.13 -4.02
CA VAL A 43 -13.31 -0.73 -2.93
C VAL A 43 -12.36 -1.82 -3.47
N ARG A 44 -12.68 -2.42 -4.62
CA ARG A 44 -11.80 -3.37 -5.30
C ARG A 44 -10.47 -2.71 -5.72
N GLN A 45 -10.52 -1.53 -6.33
CA GLN A 45 -9.30 -0.82 -6.73
C GLN A 45 -8.38 -0.50 -5.53
N ILE A 46 -8.95 -0.14 -4.37
CA ILE A 46 -8.20 0.10 -3.13
C ILE A 46 -7.54 -1.21 -2.66
N ALA A 47 -8.28 -2.32 -2.67
CA ALA A 47 -7.73 -3.63 -2.30
C ALA A 47 -6.57 -4.04 -3.22
N ASP A 48 -6.76 -3.92 -4.54
CA ASP A 48 -5.72 -4.24 -5.53
C ASP A 48 -4.47 -3.36 -5.35
N ALA A 49 -4.65 -2.08 -5.02
CA ALA A 49 -3.54 -1.18 -4.72
C ALA A 49 -2.76 -1.63 -3.47
N PHE A 50 -3.45 -2.10 -2.44
CA PHE A 50 -2.79 -2.62 -1.24
C PHE A 50 -2.01 -3.90 -1.51
N GLU A 51 -2.58 -4.83 -2.29
CA GLU A 51 -1.89 -6.06 -2.68
C GLU A 51 -0.61 -5.77 -3.46
N ARG A 52 -0.68 -4.85 -4.44
CA ARG A 52 0.51 -4.42 -5.20
C ARG A 52 1.58 -3.81 -4.29
N ARG A 53 1.19 -2.98 -3.32
CA ARG A 53 2.13 -2.40 -2.33
C ARG A 53 2.78 -3.47 -1.46
N ALA A 54 1.98 -4.40 -0.93
CA ALA A 54 2.48 -5.51 -0.14
C ALA A 54 3.49 -6.35 -0.94
N GLN A 55 3.19 -6.66 -2.21
CA GLN A 55 4.07 -7.42 -3.08
C GLN A 55 5.40 -6.70 -3.33
N ARG A 56 5.39 -5.37 -3.55
CA ARG A 56 6.60 -4.56 -3.69
C ARG A 56 7.45 -4.62 -2.43
N LEU A 57 6.84 -4.43 -1.25
CA LEU A 57 7.54 -4.49 0.03
C LEU A 57 8.13 -5.87 0.31
N LEU A 58 7.37 -6.95 0.06
CA LEU A 58 7.86 -8.32 0.21
C LEU A 58 9.03 -8.62 -0.73
N THR A 59 8.98 -8.11 -1.96
CA THR A 59 10.08 -8.25 -2.93
C THR A 59 11.34 -7.54 -2.44
N LEU A 60 11.22 -6.30 -1.96
CA LEU A 60 12.34 -5.55 -1.39
C LEU A 60 12.92 -6.26 -0.16
N ALA A 61 12.07 -6.73 0.75
CA ALA A 61 12.50 -7.45 1.94
C ALA A 61 13.26 -8.75 1.60
N LYS A 62 12.83 -9.49 0.56
CA LYS A 62 13.55 -10.67 0.05
C LYS A 62 14.92 -10.28 -0.49
N ARG A 63 15.03 -9.19 -1.26
CA ARG A 63 16.30 -8.70 -1.81
C ARG A 63 17.28 -8.30 -0.70
N LEU A 64 16.81 -7.54 0.28
CA LEU A 64 17.62 -7.10 1.43
C LEU A 64 18.13 -8.28 2.26
N ARG A 65 17.33 -9.33 2.46
CA ARG A 65 17.83 -10.56 3.10
C ARG A 65 18.88 -11.25 2.25
N GLY A 66 18.66 -11.35 0.94
CA GLY A 66 19.60 -11.95 0.02
C GLY A 66 20.97 -11.27 0.00
N THR A 67 21.04 -9.94 0.12
CA THR A 67 22.32 -9.22 0.17
C THR A 67 23.11 -9.52 1.43
N VAL A 68 22.45 -9.58 2.60
CA VAL A 68 23.12 -9.88 3.87
C VAL A 68 23.72 -11.28 3.87
N GLU A 69 23.03 -12.28 3.29
CA GLU A 69 23.55 -13.64 3.22
C GLU A 69 24.77 -13.75 2.30
N LEU A 70 24.81 -12.97 1.20
CA LEU A 70 25.96 -12.90 0.30
C LEU A 70 27.17 -12.22 0.95
N GLU A 71 26.95 -11.12 1.69
CA GLU A 71 28.02 -10.41 2.40
C GLU A 71 28.63 -11.25 3.52
N ARG A 72 27.83 -12.05 4.23
CA ARG A 72 28.32 -12.99 5.25
C ARG A 72 29.20 -14.08 4.65
N ALA A 73 28.76 -14.69 3.54
CA ALA A 73 29.53 -15.73 2.87
C ALA A 73 30.89 -15.22 2.36
N ALA A 74 30.96 -13.97 1.89
CA ALA A 74 32.19 -13.35 1.40
C ALA A 74 33.15 -12.86 2.51
N GLY A 75 32.69 -12.78 3.77
CA GLY A 75 33.50 -12.34 4.91
C GLY A 75 34.09 -13.48 5.74
N GLU A 76 33.75 -14.73 5.43
CA GLU A 76 34.29 -15.95 6.06
C GLU A 76 35.45 -16.59 5.24
N GLU A 77 35.83 -15.98 4.11
CA GLU A 77 36.98 -16.34 3.25
C GLU A 77 38.21 -15.44 3.50
#